data_AF-A0A829QNV0-F1
#
_entry.id   AF-A0A829QNV0-F1
#
_cell.length_a   1.000
_cell.length_b   1.000
_cell.length_c   1.000
_cell.angle_alpha   90.00
_cell.angle_beta   90.00
_cell.angle_gamma   90.00
#
_symmetry.space_group_name_H-M   'P 1'
#
loop_
_entity.id
_entity.type
_entity.pdbx_description
1 polymer ?
#
loop_
_entity_poly.entity_id
_entity_poly.type
_entity_poly.pdbx_seq_one_letter_code
_entity_poly.pdbx_strand_id
1 'polypeptide(L)' 'MDELDPDAPLWVICHAGGRSQRAAAYLNRNGFDVSNVSGGMLAWVQAGKPTIS' A
#
# COMPACT_ATOMS: atom_id res chain seq x y z
N MET A 1 6.66 -14.34 -3.63
CA MET A 1 5.21 -14.02 -3.62
C MET A 1 4.48 -14.84 -2.57
N ASP A 2 5.11 -15.90 -2.09
CA ASP A 2 4.60 -16.85 -1.09
C ASP A 2 4.48 -16.27 0.32
N GLU A 3 4.96 -15.04 0.54
CA GLU A 3 4.82 -14.29 1.79
C GLU A 3 3.52 -13.47 1.86
N LEU A 4 2.78 -13.36 0.75
CA LEU A 4 1.53 -12.62 0.67
C LEU A 4 0.37 -13.60 0.63
N ASP A 5 -0.63 -13.37 1.48
CA ASP A 5 -1.91 -14.07 1.40
C ASP A 5 -2.65 -13.62 0.13
N PRO A 6 -2.89 -14.51 -0.85
CA PRO A 6 -3.55 -14.15 -2.10
C PRO A 6 -5.05 -13.86 -1.94
N ASP A 7 -5.68 -14.32 -0.86
CA ASP A 7 -7.11 -14.19 -0.63
C ASP A 7 -7.47 -12.97 0.23
N ALA A 8 -6.47 -12.29 0.79
CA ALA A 8 -6.66 -11.10 1.61
C ALA A 8 -6.54 -9.81 0.77
N PRO A 9 -7.41 -8.80 1.00
CA PRO A 9 -7.20 -7.48 0.43
C PRO A 9 -5.94 -6.84 1.01
N LEU A 10 -5.10 -6.27 0.15
CA LEU A 10 -3.83 -5.66 0.52
C LEU A 10 -3.87 -4.14 0.36
N TRP A 11 -3.36 -3.43 1.37
CA TRP A 11 -3.12 -1.99 1.27
C TRP A 11 -1.62 -1.73 1.29
N VAL A 12 -1.11 -1.09 0.23
CA VAL A 12 0.30 -0.73 0.14
C VAL A 12 0.49 0.77 0.28
N ILE A 13 1.51 1.15 1.04
CA ILE A 13 1.81 2.54 1.39
C ILE A 13 3.32 2.79 1.29
N CYS A 14 3.71 3.96 0.78
CA CYS A 14 5.09 4.45 0.83
C CYS A 14 5.09 5.90 1.32
N HIS A 15 6.23 6.60 1.29
CA HIS A 15 6.33 7.98 1.79
C HIS A 15 5.26 8.94 1.22
N ALA A 16 5.12 9.00 -0.11
CA ALA A 16 4.24 9.96 -0.81
C ALA A 16 3.30 9.30 -1.84
N GLY A 17 3.18 7.97 -1.84
CA GLY A 17 2.27 7.20 -2.71
C GLY A 17 2.85 6.74 -4.06
N GLY A 18 3.85 7.41 -4.63
CA GLY A 18 4.32 7.07 -5.99
C GLY A 18 4.95 5.67 -6.14
N ARG A 19 5.74 5.23 -5.16
CA ARG A 19 6.35 3.87 -5.16
C ARG A 19 5.31 2.77 -4.91
N SER A 20 4.42 2.99 -3.96
CA SER A 20 3.37 2.03 -3.61
C SER A 20 2.32 1.91 -4.72
N GLN A 21 2.06 2.98 -5.48
CA GLN A 21 1.22 2.90 -6.68
C GLN A 21 1.79 1.93 -7.73
N ARG A 22 3.10 1.99 -7.99
CA ARG A 22 3.76 1.05 -8.92
C ARG A 22 3.71 -0.38 -8.39
N ALA A 23 3.91 -0.57 -7.08
CA ALA A 23 3.80 -1.88 -6.44
C ALA A 23 2.37 -2.44 -6.52
N ALA A 24 1.35 -1.63 -6.23
CA ALA A 24 -0.05 -2.03 -6.37
C ALA A 24 -0.38 -2.45 -7.81
N ALA A 25 0.04 -1.66 -8.80
CA ALA A 25 -0.16 -2.00 -10.21
C ALA A 25 0.57 -3.30 -10.62
N TYR A 26 1.73 -3.59 -10.03
CA TYR A 26 2.41 -4.87 -10.23
C TYR A 26 1.64 -6.02 -9.58
N LEU A 27 1.28 -5.92 -8.31
CA LEU A 27 0.58 -6.99 -7.58
C LEU A 27 -0.81 -7.29 -8.15
N ASN A 28 -1.56 -6.26 -8.53
CA ASN A 28 -2.86 -6.42 -9.21
C ASN A 28 -2.73 -7.20 -10.52
N ARG A 29 -1.66 -6.97 -11.30
CA ARG A 29 -1.40 -7.76 -12.53
C ARG A 29 -1.04 -9.22 -12.24
N ASN A 30 -0.64 -9.54 -11.01
CA ASN A 30 -0.32 -10.89 -10.57
C ASN A 30 -1.46 -11.52 -9.74
N GLY A 31 -2.68 -10.98 -9.81
CA GLY A 31 -3.88 -11.62 -9.26
C GLY A 31 -4.22 -11.28 -7.81
N PHE A 32 -3.50 -10.36 -7.18
CA PHE A 32 -3.84 -9.89 -5.82
C PHE A 32 -4.87 -8.76 -5.88
N ASP A 33 -5.72 -8.65 -4.85
CA ASP A 33 -6.57 -7.48 -4.64
C ASP A 33 -5.81 -6.41 -3.85
N VAL A 34 -5.19 -5.43 -4.53
CA VAL A 34 -4.29 -4.45 -3.92
C VAL A 34 -4.72 -3.01 -4.17
N SER A 35 -4.86 -2.26 -3.08
CA SER A 35 -5.14 -0.83 -3.06
C SER A 35 -3.91 -0.01 -2.61
N ASN A 36 -3.62 1.08 -3.32
CA ASN A 36 -2.61 2.05 -2.91
C ASN A 36 -3.19 3.10 -1.97
N VAL A 37 -2.51 3.37 -0.85
CA VAL A 37 -2.89 4.49 0.03
C VAL A 37 -2.43 5.82 -0.58
N SER A 38 -3.41 6.62 -1.02
CA SER A 38 -3.18 7.93 -1.64
C SER A 38 -2.50 8.91 -0.67
N GLY A 39 -1.53 9.67 -1.18
CA GLY A 39 -0.73 10.60 -0.36
C GLY A 39 0.33 9.93 0.53
N GLY A 40 0.32 8.60 0.65
CA GLY A 40 1.32 7.86 1.38
C GLY A 40 1.35 8.15 2.89
N MET A 41 2.49 7.87 3.52
CA MET A 41 2.72 8.14 4.94
C MET A 41 2.62 9.63 5.29
N LEU A 42 2.91 10.54 4.35
CA LEU A 42 2.70 11.97 4.55
C LEU A 42 1.23 12.28 4.87
N ALA A 43 0.30 11.77 4.05
CA ALA A 43 -1.12 11.95 4.31
C ALA A 43 -1.59 11.18 5.56
N TRP A 44 -1.01 10.02 5.85
CA TRP A 44 -1.29 9.25 7.07
C TRP A 44 -1.00 10.07 8.34
N VAL A 45 0.19 10.67 8.41
CA VAL A 45 0.62 11.51 9.53
C VAL A 45 -0.18 12.81 9.60
N GLN A 46 -0.43 13.46 8.46
CA GLN A 46 -1.28 14.67 8.41
C GLN A 46 -2.71 14.41 8.89
N ALA A 47 -3.23 13.20 8.65
CA ALA A 47 -4.53 12.77 9.17
C ALA A 47 -4.51 12.39 10.66
N GLY A 48 -3.39 12.58 11.37
CA GLY A 48 -3.25 12.29 12.80
C GLY A 48 -3.32 10.80 13.13
N LYS A 49 -3.07 9.92 12.14
CA LYS A 49 -3.12 8.48 12.36
C LYS A 49 -1.86 8.01 13.11
N PRO A 50 -1.97 6.98 13.95
CA PRO A 50 -0.86 6.53 14.78
C PRO A 50 0.31 6.05 13.92
N THR A 51 1.52 6.35 14.40
CA THR A 51 2.77 5.85 13.86
C THR A 51 3.61 5.28 14.99
N ILE A 52 4.48 4.32 14.65
CA ILE A 52 5.48 3.79 15.55
C ILE A 52 6.84 4.18 14.96
N SER A 53 7.73 4.68 15.81
CA SER A 53 9.10 5.07 15.48
C SER A 53 10.10 4.07 16.03
#